data_AF-A0A6M1YJ10-F1
#
_entry.id   AF-A0A6M1YJ10-F1
#
_cell.length_a   1.000
_cell.length_b   1.000
_cell.length_c   1.000
_cell.angle_alpha   90.00
_cell.angle_beta   90.00
_cell.angle_gamma   90.00
#
_symmetry.space_group_name_H-M   'P 1'
#
loop_
_entity.id
_entity.type
_entity.pdbx_description
1 polymer ?
#
loop_
_entity_poly.entity_id
_entity_poly.type
_entity_poly.pdbx_seq_one_letter_code
_entity_poly.pdbx_strand_id
1 'polypeptide(L)'
;MENWRIGMEEDKNNHAKVYELLIQASHELQRILEIEDVSLVISVSNANDPRKYYLNNVLNEVDKSIFSVMFANDFLLANQNKPSSKKNDRILNSKIIQTKIDELSLWRRKLVEILVDLIGFRRANSLDYYRHYNILYETARKQKELKDREEFWGCSNQSLKEEIQELQVLSKQLEKKLDSQKCWYAEKKKKTKELQLKLNGTKNRFLEILGYAKKYQKALLLSYRHSFGLPSELMHPNRIFDEKNKTFIDLDYAVRFVSILSLHVISAIKDLLRVHNVKGSLKQVADGIKKNSYPVFLFNLRTKSNILINDFVATPFGPAQIIKIFKTKFGYRAFRVKYLISSMSNEGIEEYISEEIQLLASYKWIKKEVLRILHEANPKIKVSTRGINKALKNQVLELWAFTKGKMT
;
A
#
# COMPACT_ATOMS: atom_id res chain seq x y z
N MET A 1 -18.01 -4.50 -4.77
CA MET A 1 -16.88 -3.55 -4.69
C MET A 1 -17.33 -2.10 -4.43
N GLU A 2 -18.52 -1.88 -3.86
CA GLU A 2 -19.16 -0.55 -3.73
C GLU A 2 -19.12 0.07 -2.31
N ASN A 3 -18.52 -0.59 -1.31
CA ASN A 3 -18.56 -0.13 0.09
C ASN A 3 -17.41 0.80 0.51
N TRP A 4 -16.79 1.53 -0.43
CA TRP A 4 -15.63 2.42 -0.16
C TRP A 4 -16.03 3.87 0.14
N ARG A 5 -17.32 4.17 0.32
CA ARG A 5 -17.85 5.54 0.35
C ARG A 5 -18.09 6.17 1.72
N ILE A 6 -17.96 5.44 2.82
CA ILE A 6 -18.41 5.97 4.11
C ILE A 6 -17.21 6.19 5.03
N GLY A 7 -16.83 7.47 5.18
CA GLY A 7 -15.79 7.92 6.11
C GLY A 7 -15.24 9.32 5.85
N MET A 8 -15.52 9.93 4.70
CA MET A 8 -15.23 11.34 4.39
C MET A 8 -16.36 11.93 3.55
N GLU A 9 -17.55 12.01 4.11
CA GLU A 9 -18.64 12.78 3.52
C GLU A 9 -18.40 14.29 3.70
N GLU A 10 -18.60 15.02 2.59
CA GLU A 10 -19.11 16.39 2.51
C GLU A 10 -18.23 17.63 2.74
N ASP A 11 -17.00 17.68 2.21
CA ASP A 11 -16.52 19.00 1.74
C ASP A 11 -15.53 18.87 0.57
N LYS A 12 -15.88 19.45 -0.59
CA LYS A 12 -15.01 19.46 -1.78
C LYS A 12 -13.84 20.43 -1.63
N ASN A 13 -13.94 21.38 -0.69
CA ASN A 13 -12.82 22.21 -0.24
C ASN A 13 -11.77 21.43 0.57
N ASN A 14 -12.00 20.14 0.86
CA ASN A 14 -11.13 19.35 1.73
C ASN A 14 -9.82 18.93 1.05
N HIS A 15 -9.80 18.65 -0.27
CA HIS A 15 -8.54 18.32 -0.97
C HIS A 15 -7.58 19.51 -1.00
N ALA A 16 -8.12 20.71 -1.25
CA ALA A 16 -7.36 21.97 -1.22
C ALA A 16 -6.71 22.21 0.13
N LYS A 17 -7.52 22.18 1.19
CA LYS A 17 -7.04 22.26 2.57
C LYS A 17 -5.97 21.21 2.87
N VAL A 18 -6.11 19.98 2.35
CA VAL A 18 -5.14 18.91 2.58
C VAL A 18 -3.83 19.15 1.85
N TYR A 19 -3.82 19.50 0.55
CA TYR A 19 -2.55 19.75 -0.13
C TYR A 19 -1.88 21.05 0.36
N GLU A 20 -2.64 22.08 0.73
CA GLU A 20 -2.10 23.30 1.35
C GLU A 20 -1.44 23.00 2.69
N LEU A 21 -2.10 22.20 3.54
CA LEU A 21 -1.52 21.72 4.79
C LEU A 21 -0.23 20.93 4.55
N LEU A 22 -0.21 20.07 3.53
CA LEU A 22 0.96 19.29 3.17
C LEU A 22 2.13 20.16 2.68
N ILE A 23 1.87 21.18 1.87
CA ILE A 23 2.88 22.16 1.44
C ILE A 23 3.47 22.87 2.66
N GLN A 24 2.62 23.40 3.53
CA GLN A 24 3.06 24.10 4.74
C GLN A 24 3.90 23.20 5.66
N ALA A 25 3.46 21.95 5.86
CA ALA A 25 4.17 20.98 6.68
C ALA A 25 5.51 20.56 6.07
N SER A 26 5.57 20.39 4.74
CA SER A 26 6.81 20.10 4.02
C SER A 26 7.82 21.24 4.17
N HIS A 27 7.38 22.50 3.93
CA HIS A 27 8.21 23.69 4.11
C HIS A 27 8.66 23.90 5.56
N GLU A 28 7.82 23.57 6.55
CA GLU A 28 8.21 23.61 7.96
C GLU A 28 9.35 22.61 8.24
N LEU A 29 9.29 21.39 7.70
CA LEU A 29 10.37 20.41 7.83
C LEU A 29 11.64 20.80 7.05
N GLN A 30 11.51 21.37 5.85
CA GLN A 30 12.65 21.88 5.08
C GLN A 30 13.38 22.99 5.84
N ARG A 31 12.64 23.91 6.45
CA ARG A 31 13.24 24.95 7.32
C ARG A 31 13.97 24.35 8.51
N ILE A 32 13.44 23.29 9.14
CA ILE A 32 14.11 22.57 10.24
C ILE A 32 15.38 21.85 9.77
N LEU A 33 15.43 21.40 8.51
CA LEU A 33 16.63 20.78 7.95
C LEU A 33 17.76 21.81 7.74
N GLU A 34 17.44 23.10 7.57
CA GLU A 34 18.40 24.20 7.41
C GLU A 34 19.43 23.90 6.31
N ILE A 35 18.96 23.45 5.14
CA ILE A 35 19.83 23.22 3.98
C ILE A 35 19.79 24.48 3.14
N GLU A 36 20.76 25.37 3.37
CA GLU A 36 20.86 26.67 2.69
C GLU A 36 21.31 26.54 1.23
N ASP A 37 21.83 25.39 0.82
CA ASP A 37 22.51 25.25 -0.46
C ASP A 37 21.92 24.15 -1.35
N VAL A 38 21.36 24.57 -2.48
CA VAL A 38 20.92 23.71 -3.59
C VAL A 38 22.12 23.03 -4.26
N SER A 39 23.34 23.50 -3.99
CA SER A 39 24.61 22.95 -4.50
C SER A 39 25.14 21.71 -3.77
N LEU A 40 24.27 20.93 -3.09
CA LEU A 40 24.59 19.58 -2.59
C LEU A 40 24.82 18.55 -3.73
N VAL A 41 25.67 18.93 -4.70
CA VAL A 41 26.64 18.10 -5.41
C VAL A 41 27.84 17.81 -4.48
N ILE A 42 27.66 17.85 -3.16
CA ILE A 42 28.61 17.20 -2.26
C ILE A 42 28.40 15.70 -2.46
N SER A 43 29.45 15.00 -2.85
CA SER A 43 29.47 13.54 -2.98
C SER A 43 28.67 12.90 -1.86
N VAL A 44 27.84 11.92 -2.20
CA VAL A 44 26.99 11.16 -1.27
C VAL A 44 27.78 10.63 -0.06
N SER A 45 29.10 10.42 -0.20
CA SER A 45 30.02 10.03 0.86
C SER A 45 30.37 11.15 1.86
N ASN A 46 30.36 12.41 1.42
CA ASN A 46 30.95 13.56 2.11
C ASN A 46 29.92 14.53 2.68
N ALA A 47 28.62 14.22 2.57
CA ALA A 47 27.59 15.02 3.21
C ALA A 47 27.85 15.12 4.72
N ASN A 48 27.98 16.34 5.23
CA ASN A 48 28.19 16.62 6.66
C ASN A 48 27.11 15.98 7.53
N ASP A 49 25.85 16.00 7.06
CA ASP A 49 24.74 15.26 7.66
C ASP A 49 24.02 14.39 6.60
N PRO A 50 24.34 13.09 6.51
CA PRO A 50 23.75 12.17 5.52
C PRO A 50 22.25 11.93 5.76
N ARG A 51 21.75 12.14 6.99
CA ARG A 51 20.33 12.04 7.30
C ARG A 51 19.59 13.25 6.77
N LYS A 52 20.09 14.47 7.01
CA LYS A 52 19.49 15.70 6.45
C LYS A 52 19.46 15.63 4.92
N TYR A 53 20.56 15.21 4.30
CA TYR A 53 20.63 14.99 2.85
C TYR A 53 19.53 14.04 2.33
N TYR A 54 19.40 12.86 2.93
CA TYR A 54 18.37 11.89 2.54
C TYR A 54 16.95 12.45 2.74
N LEU A 55 16.66 13.00 3.92
CA LEU A 55 15.32 13.48 4.26
C LEU A 55 14.89 14.68 3.41
N ASN A 56 15.84 15.55 3.02
CA ASN A 56 15.56 16.65 2.09
C ASN A 56 15.18 16.15 0.70
N ASN A 57 15.94 15.18 0.16
CA ASN A 57 15.61 14.56 -1.12
C ASN A 57 14.26 13.86 -1.08
N VAL A 58 13.89 13.27 0.06
CA VAL A 58 12.55 12.72 0.28
C VAL A 58 11.50 13.83 0.26
N LEU A 59 11.71 14.95 0.95
CA LEU A 59 10.76 16.09 0.94
C LEU A 59 10.58 16.66 -0.48
N ASN A 60 11.64 16.72 -1.29
CA ASN A 60 11.53 17.13 -2.69
C ASN A 60 10.61 16.22 -3.52
N GLU A 61 10.64 14.90 -3.30
CA GLU A 61 9.71 13.98 -3.95
C GLU A 61 8.29 14.09 -3.39
N VAL A 62 8.15 14.43 -2.10
CA VAL A 62 6.85 14.74 -1.48
C VAL A 62 6.24 15.98 -2.12
N ASP A 63 6.98 17.08 -2.25
CA ASP A 63 6.49 18.32 -2.87
C ASP A 63 6.01 18.09 -4.30
N LYS A 64 6.78 17.36 -5.12
CA LYS A 64 6.37 16.98 -6.48
C LYS A 64 5.05 16.18 -6.47
N SER A 65 4.90 15.24 -5.54
CA SER A 65 3.64 14.48 -5.41
C SER A 65 2.46 15.36 -5.00
N ILE A 66 2.70 16.36 -4.14
CA ILE A 66 1.67 17.30 -3.68
C ILE A 66 1.23 18.21 -4.84
N PHE A 67 2.17 18.67 -5.67
CA PHE A 67 1.84 19.45 -6.87
C PHE A 67 1.01 18.62 -7.88
N SER A 68 1.34 17.36 -8.10
CA SER A 68 0.50 16.49 -8.94
C SER A 68 -0.90 16.28 -8.37
N VAL A 69 -1.05 16.21 -7.04
CA VAL A 69 -2.36 16.20 -6.37
C VAL A 69 -3.11 17.51 -6.60
N MET A 70 -2.44 18.65 -6.45
CA MET A 70 -3.01 19.98 -6.68
C MET A 70 -3.54 20.09 -8.12
N PHE A 71 -2.73 19.75 -9.12
CA PHE A 71 -3.14 19.77 -10.52
C PHE A 71 -4.29 18.81 -10.84
N ALA A 72 -4.31 17.62 -10.24
CA ALA A 72 -5.41 16.68 -10.38
C ALA A 72 -6.69 17.20 -9.72
N ASN A 73 -6.58 17.87 -8.57
CA ASN A 73 -7.72 18.49 -7.89
C ASN A 73 -8.29 19.67 -8.69
N ASP A 74 -7.44 20.55 -9.23
CA ASP A 74 -7.88 21.65 -10.07
C ASP A 74 -8.61 21.13 -11.32
N PHE A 75 -8.09 20.05 -11.91
CA PHE A 75 -8.76 19.36 -13.01
C PHE A 75 -10.13 18.79 -12.60
N LEU A 76 -10.25 18.19 -11.42
CA LEU A 76 -11.52 17.69 -10.87
C LEU A 76 -12.53 18.84 -10.74
N LEU A 77 -12.13 19.94 -10.11
CA LEU A 77 -12.99 21.10 -9.87
C LEU A 77 -13.47 21.74 -11.19
N ALA A 78 -12.59 21.87 -12.18
CA ALA A 78 -12.92 22.49 -13.46
C ALA A 78 -13.87 21.66 -14.35
N ASN A 79 -14.00 20.35 -14.10
CA ASN A 79 -14.71 19.43 -15.00
C ASN A 79 -15.86 18.64 -14.38
N GLN A 80 -16.08 18.71 -13.06
CA GLN A 80 -17.16 17.98 -12.37
C GLN A 80 -18.58 18.36 -12.81
N ASN A 81 -18.81 19.60 -13.26
CA ASN A 81 -20.15 20.12 -13.59
C ASN A 81 -20.47 20.12 -15.09
N LYS A 82 -19.64 19.50 -15.94
CA LYS A 82 -19.86 19.44 -17.38
C LYS A 82 -20.61 18.16 -17.76
N PRO A 83 -21.93 18.19 -18.04
CA PRO A 83 -22.64 17.01 -18.49
C PRO A 83 -22.08 16.53 -19.84
N SER A 84 -21.51 15.33 -19.87
CA SER A 84 -21.06 14.71 -21.13
C SER A 84 -22.24 14.00 -21.79
N SER A 85 -22.88 14.65 -22.76
CA SER A 85 -24.10 14.15 -23.41
C SER A 85 -23.84 13.13 -24.54
N LYS A 86 -22.62 13.02 -25.07
CA LYS A 86 -22.29 12.08 -26.17
C LYS A 86 -21.34 10.95 -25.73
N LYS A 87 -21.51 9.75 -26.33
CA LYS A 87 -20.69 8.55 -26.07
C LYS A 87 -19.20 8.76 -26.34
N ASN A 88 -18.86 9.50 -27.40
CA ASN A 88 -17.46 9.81 -27.74
C ASN A 88 -16.81 10.73 -26.70
N ASP A 89 -17.55 11.68 -26.14
CA ASP A 89 -17.05 12.56 -25.07
C ASP A 89 -16.75 11.77 -23.80
N ARG A 90 -17.53 10.73 -23.50
CA ARG A 90 -17.28 9.85 -22.35
C ARG A 90 -15.98 9.06 -22.49
N ILE A 91 -15.69 8.54 -23.68
CA ILE A 91 -14.44 7.81 -23.95
C ILE A 91 -13.25 8.76 -23.84
N LEU A 92 -13.34 9.95 -24.42
CA LEU A 92 -12.28 10.96 -24.33
C LEU A 92 -12.06 11.40 -22.88
N ASN A 93 -13.12 11.70 -22.14
CA ASN A 93 -13.05 12.06 -20.72
C ASN A 93 -12.43 10.93 -19.88
N SER A 94 -12.82 9.68 -20.13
CA SER A 94 -12.21 8.52 -19.47
C SER A 94 -10.70 8.43 -19.73
N LYS A 95 -10.24 8.70 -20.96
CA LYS A 95 -8.81 8.71 -21.30
C LYS A 95 -8.06 9.83 -20.57
N ILE A 96 -8.62 11.04 -20.54
CA ILE A 96 -8.03 12.17 -19.81
C ILE A 96 -7.94 11.88 -18.31
N ILE A 97 -9.01 11.31 -17.74
CA ILE A 97 -9.03 10.87 -16.33
C ILE A 97 -7.96 9.81 -16.08
N GLN A 98 -7.83 8.82 -16.97
CA GLN A 98 -6.82 7.77 -16.86
C GLN A 98 -5.40 8.35 -16.85
N THR A 99 -5.08 9.31 -17.71
CA THR A 99 -3.76 9.99 -17.70
C THR A 99 -3.42 10.56 -16.33
N LYS A 100 -4.40 11.18 -15.64
CA LYS A 100 -4.20 11.71 -14.28
C LYS A 100 -4.07 10.62 -13.24
N ILE A 101 -4.81 9.52 -13.38
CA ILE A 101 -4.67 8.35 -12.50
C ILE A 101 -3.29 7.69 -12.67
N ASP A 102 -2.75 7.64 -13.89
CA ASP A 102 -1.42 7.07 -14.17
C ASP A 102 -0.32 7.92 -13.54
N GLU A 103 -0.42 9.25 -13.67
CA GLU A 103 0.46 10.22 -12.99
C GLU A 103 0.44 10.01 -11.47
N LEU A 104 -0.75 9.96 -10.86
CA LEU A 104 -0.89 9.73 -9.41
C LEU A 104 -0.42 8.33 -8.99
N SER A 105 -0.52 7.34 -9.88
CA SER A 105 -0.02 5.98 -9.62
C SER A 105 1.50 5.92 -9.59
N LEU A 106 2.19 6.72 -10.41
CA LEU A 106 3.64 6.93 -10.30
C LEU A 106 4.02 7.47 -8.93
N TRP A 107 3.35 8.52 -8.47
CA TRP A 107 3.63 9.11 -7.16
C TRP A 107 3.30 8.17 -6.02
N ARG A 108 2.18 7.44 -6.10
CA ARG A 108 1.84 6.38 -5.15
C ARG A 108 2.99 5.38 -5.01
N ARG A 109 3.55 4.88 -6.11
CA ARG A 109 4.66 3.92 -6.07
C ARG A 109 5.88 4.53 -5.38
N LYS A 110 6.30 5.72 -5.79
CA LYS A 110 7.46 6.43 -5.20
C LYS A 110 7.28 6.67 -3.70
N LEU A 111 6.13 7.18 -3.29
CA LEU A 111 5.82 7.46 -1.88
C LEU A 111 5.78 6.19 -1.04
N VAL A 112 5.35 5.05 -1.61
CA VAL A 112 5.42 3.77 -0.92
C VAL A 112 6.87 3.31 -0.74
N GLU A 113 7.73 3.45 -1.76
CA GLU A 113 9.18 3.15 -1.63
C GLU A 113 9.80 3.99 -0.51
N ILE A 114 9.55 5.30 -0.55
CA ILE A 114 9.98 6.24 0.48
C ILE A 114 9.47 5.82 1.87
N LEU A 115 8.17 5.53 2.00
CA LEU A 115 7.58 5.17 3.29
C LEU A 115 8.18 3.87 3.84
N VAL A 116 8.46 2.89 2.99
CA VAL A 116 9.16 1.65 3.37
C VAL A 116 10.53 1.98 3.96
N ASP A 117 11.33 2.80 3.29
CA ASP A 117 12.66 3.15 3.77
C ASP A 117 12.60 4.00 5.05
N LEU A 118 11.68 4.95 5.17
CA LEU A 118 11.49 5.74 6.39
C LEU A 118 11.06 4.87 7.59
N ILE A 119 10.20 3.87 7.39
CA ILE A 119 9.85 2.91 8.45
C ILE A 119 11.07 2.10 8.88
N GLY A 120 11.92 1.71 7.93
CA GLY A 120 13.20 1.07 8.23
C GLY A 120 14.08 1.96 9.09
N PHE A 121 14.27 3.22 8.69
CA PHE A 121 15.11 4.17 9.42
C PHE A 121 14.65 4.44 10.84
N ARG A 122 13.37 4.25 11.18
CA ARG A 122 12.91 4.33 12.57
C ARG A 122 13.62 3.33 13.50
N ARG A 123 14.14 2.23 12.96
CA ARG A 123 14.91 1.21 13.69
C ARG A 123 16.42 1.43 13.62
N ALA A 124 16.88 2.31 12.72
CA ALA A 124 18.29 2.58 12.46
C ALA A 124 18.54 4.08 12.19
N ASN A 125 18.09 4.93 13.11
CA ASN A 125 18.16 6.39 12.98
C ASN A 125 19.50 6.94 13.50
N SER A 126 20.63 6.41 13.02
CA SER A 126 21.95 7.00 13.23
C SER A 126 22.59 7.38 11.91
N LEU A 127 23.49 8.37 11.92
CA LEU A 127 24.11 8.92 10.71
C LEU A 127 24.83 7.86 9.88
N ASP A 128 25.43 6.86 10.52
CA ASP A 128 26.16 5.79 9.82
C ASP A 128 25.24 4.92 8.94
N TYR A 129 24.01 4.64 9.38
CA TYR A 129 23.05 3.90 8.54
C TYR A 129 22.60 4.71 7.34
N TYR A 130 22.38 6.02 7.49
CA TYR A 130 22.06 6.90 6.37
C TYR A 130 23.22 7.02 5.40
N ARG A 131 24.45 7.20 5.90
CA ARG A 131 25.66 7.27 5.07
C ARG A 131 25.84 6.00 4.26
N HIS A 132 25.76 4.84 4.92
CA HIS A 132 25.87 3.54 4.24
C HIS A 132 24.74 3.31 3.23
N TYR A 133 23.50 3.65 3.58
CA TYR A 133 22.36 3.58 2.66
C TYR A 133 22.59 4.44 1.40
N ASN A 134 22.99 5.71 1.58
CA ASN A 134 23.19 6.61 0.46
C ASN A 134 24.37 6.12 -0.43
N ILE A 135 25.48 5.67 0.17
CA ILE A 135 26.63 5.09 -0.56
C ILE A 135 26.20 3.87 -1.40
N LEU A 136 25.40 2.96 -0.85
CA LEU A 136 24.91 1.80 -1.62
C LEU A 136 24.00 2.21 -2.77
N TYR A 137 23.17 3.24 -2.58
CA TYR A 137 22.35 3.82 -3.65
C TYR A 137 23.19 4.43 -4.76
N GLU A 138 24.20 5.22 -4.41
CA GLU A 138 25.09 5.85 -5.36
C GLU A 138 25.93 4.82 -6.13
N THR A 139 26.46 3.83 -5.41
CA THR A 139 27.20 2.70 -5.99
C THR A 139 26.33 1.95 -7.01
N ALA A 140 25.09 1.62 -6.64
CA ALA A 140 24.17 0.92 -7.53
C ALA A 140 23.78 1.76 -8.76
N ARG A 141 23.66 3.09 -8.62
CA ARG A 141 23.41 4.02 -9.74
C ARG A 141 24.59 4.02 -10.71
N LYS A 142 25.80 4.27 -10.21
CA LYS A 142 27.03 4.31 -11.02
C LYS A 142 27.33 2.97 -11.70
N GLN A 143 27.09 1.85 -11.01
CA GLN A 143 27.24 0.51 -11.61
C GLN A 143 26.27 0.27 -12.77
N LYS A 144 25.01 0.74 -12.66
CA LYS A 144 24.05 0.66 -13.76
C LYS A 144 24.50 1.52 -14.93
N GLU A 145 24.93 2.76 -14.68
CA GLU A 145 25.44 3.65 -15.73
C GLU A 145 26.66 3.04 -16.44
N LEU A 146 27.62 2.49 -15.68
CA LEU A 146 28.78 1.82 -16.27
C LEU A 146 28.37 0.62 -17.13
N LYS A 147 27.45 -0.21 -16.63
CA LYS A 147 26.94 -1.35 -17.39
C LYS A 147 26.23 -0.92 -18.66
N ASP A 148 25.38 0.12 -18.57
CA ASP A 148 24.66 0.68 -19.72
C ASP A 148 25.65 1.16 -20.79
N ARG A 149 26.67 1.93 -20.37
CA ARG A 149 27.79 2.40 -21.21
C ARG A 149 28.50 1.25 -21.93
N GLU A 150 28.85 0.20 -21.21
CA GLU A 150 29.52 -0.97 -21.77
C GLU A 150 28.59 -1.75 -22.72
N GLU A 151 27.32 -1.94 -22.36
CA GLU A 151 26.34 -2.76 -23.11
C GLU A 151 25.86 -2.08 -24.40
N PHE A 152 25.52 -0.80 -24.36
CA PHE A 152 24.92 -0.09 -25.49
C PHE A 152 25.91 0.74 -26.31
N TRP A 153 27.03 1.16 -25.72
CA TRP A 153 28.03 2.00 -26.39
C TRP A 153 29.42 1.37 -26.47
N GLY A 154 29.62 0.18 -25.87
CA GLY A 154 30.90 -0.53 -25.92
C GLY A 154 32.06 0.22 -25.27
N CYS A 155 31.79 1.23 -24.42
CA CYS A 155 32.82 2.10 -23.86
C CYS A 155 33.07 1.81 -22.38
N SER A 156 34.34 1.73 -22.00
CA SER A 156 34.77 1.65 -20.61
C SER A 156 35.10 3.03 -20.07
N ASN A 157 34.58 3.38 -18.89
CA ASN A 157 34.91 4.63 -18.20
C ASN A 157 35.73 4.32 -16.93
N GLN A 158 37.04 4.63 -16.99
CA GLN A 158 37.97 4.33 -15.90
C GLN A 158 37.70 5.17 -14.64
N SER A 159 37.42 6.47 -14.78
CA SER A 159 37.07 7.34 -13.66
C SER A 159 35.82 6.85 -12.93
N LEU A 160 34.80 6.41 -13.67
CA LEU A 160 33.58 5.85 -13.07
C LEU A 160 33.87 4.53 -12.33
N LYS A 161 34.80 3.71 -12.83
CA LYS A 161 35.24 2.48 -12.15
C LYS A 161 35.97 2.81 -10.84
N GLU A 162 36.84 3.81 -10.84
CA GLU A 162 37.57 4.28 -9.65
C GLU A 162 36.61 4.83 -8.59
N GLU A 163 35.66 5.70 -8.97
CA GLU A 163 34.63 6.21 -8.05
C GLU A 163 33.79 5.08 -7.42
N ILE A 164 33.42 4.06 -8.21
CA ILE A 164 32.72 2.88 -7.69
C ILE A 164 33.59 2.15 -6.66
N GLN A 165 34.89 1.99 -6.92
CA GLN A 165 35.81 1.34 -5.98
C GLN A 165 35.97 2.13 -4.69
N GLU A 166 36.09 3.46 -4.76
CA GLU A 166 36.15 4.33 -3.58
C GLU A 166 34.90 4.19 -2.71
N LEU A 167 33.71 4.26 -3.31
CA LEU A 167 32.45 4.06 -2.60
C LEU A 167 32.34 2.68 -1.95
N GLN A 168 32.83 1.63 -2.62
CA GLN A 168 32.87 0.28 -2.06
C GLN A 168 33.82 0.16 -0.87
N VAL A 169 34.98 0.83 -0.91
CA VAL A 169 35.92 0.87 0.22
C VAL A 169 35.27 1.58 1.41
N LEU A 170 34.65 2.74 1.20
CA LEU A 170 33.93 3.47 2.24
C LEU A 170 32.78 2.65 2.84
N SER A 171 32.02 1.96 1.99
CA SER A 171 30.94 1.08 2.43
C SER A 171 31.46 -0.02 3.36
N LYS A 172 32.52 -0.74 2.98
CA LYS A 172 33.13 -1.79 3.81
C LYS A 172 33.65 -1.27 5.15
N GLN A 173 34.14 -0.03 5.19
CA GLN A 173 34.58 0.60 6.44
C GLN A 173 33.41 0.88 7.38
N LEU A 174 32.27 1.33 6.84
CA LEU A 174 31.05 1.57 7.62
C LEU A 174 30.42 0.27 8.10
N GLU A 175 30.39 -0.78 7.28
CA GLU A 175 29.80 -2.09 7.64
C GLU A 175 30.33 -2.64 8.97
N LYS A 176 31.61 -2.39 9.30
CA LYS A 176 32.22 -2.80 10.58
C LYS A 176 31.58 -2.17 11.82
N LYS A 177 30.89 -1.04 11.66
CA LYS A 177 30.24 -0.27 12.73
C LYS A 177 28.72 -0.51 12.79
N LEU A 178 28.15 -1.21 11.81
CA LEU A 178 26.72 -1.37 11.66
C LEU A 178 26.25 -2.72 12.20
N ASP A 179 25.07 -2.71 12.84
CA ASP A 179 24.34 -3.93 13.11
C ASP A 179 23.65 -4.38 11.80
N SER A 180 24.14 -5.48 11.24
CA SER A 180 23.63 -6.02 9.98
C SER A 180 22.14 -6.34 10.05
N GLN A 181 21.56 -6.65 11.23
CA GLN A 181 20.13 -6.91 11.37
C GLN A 181 19.28 -5.65 11.16
N LYS A 182 19.86 -4.47 11.35
CA LYS A 182 19.21 -3.17 11.13
C LYS A 182 19.38 -2.67 9.70
N CYS A 183 20.21 -3.28 8.86
CA CYS A 183 20.36 -2.91 7.46
C CYS A 183 19.32 -3.64 6.57
N TRP A 184 18.05 -3.23 6.61
CA TRP A 184 16.98 -3.81 5.75
C TRP A 184 17.24 -3.58 4.25
N TYR A 185 17.97 -2.49 3.95
CA TYR A 185 18.23 -2.00 2.61
C TYR A 185 19.38 -2.69 1.89
N ALA A 186 20.20 -3.47 2.59
CA ALA A 186 21.39 -4.13 2.03
C ALA A 186 21.15 -5.64 1.88
N GLU A 187 21.68 -6.25 0.81
CA GLU A 187 21.68 -7.70 0.67
C GLU A 187 22.62 -8.33 1.72
N LYS A 188 22.28 -9.55 2.14
CA LYS A 188 23.04 -10.29 3.16
C LYS A 188 23.43 -11.65 2.61
N LYS A 189 24.66 -12.09 2.85
CA LYS A 189 25.09 -13.45 2.54
C LYS A 189 24.23 -14.44 3.34
N LYS A 190 23.60 -15.41 2.67
CA LYS A 190 22.65 -16.35 3.32
C LYS A 190 23.24 -17.08 4.53
N LYS A 191 24.51 -17.50 4.46
CA LYS A 191 25.18 -18.29 5.51
C LYS A 191 25.72 -17.42 6.65
N THR A 192 26.47 -16.37 6.32
CA THR A 192 27.20 -15.56 7.31
C THR A 192 26.41 -14.35 7.81
N LYS A 193 25.30 -14.00 7.15
CA LYS A 193 24.52 -12.77 7.37
C LYS A 193 25.34 -11.47 7.25
N GLU A 194 26.54 -11.56 6.70
CA GLU A 194 27.38 -10.41 6.36
C GLU A 194 26.69 -9.56 5.30
N LEU A 195 26.87 -8.25 5.43
CA LEU A 195 26.40 -7.28 4.44
C LEU A 195 27.14 -7.49 3.12
N GLN A 196 26.40 -7.29 2.04
CA GLN A 196 26.94 -7.23 0.69
C GLN A 196 26.88 -5.79 0.20
N LEU A 197 27.81 -5.45 -0.69
CA LEU A 197 27.89 -4.15 -1.39
C LEU A 197 26.80 -4.01 -2.46
N LYS A 198 25.55 -4.32 -2.08
CA LYS A 198 24.42 -4.35 -3.00
C LYS A 198 23.13 -4.01 -2.27
N LEU A 199 22.34 -3.14 -2.89
CA LEU A 199 21.00 -2.85 -2.42
C LEU A 199 20.10 -4.07 -2.53
N ASN A 200 19.32 -4.28 -1.48
CA ASN A 200 18.28 -5.27 -1.45
C ASN A 200 17.13 -4.85 -2.38
N GLY A 201 16.62 -5.81 -3.16
CA GLY A 201 15.51 -5.55 -4.08
C GLY A 201 14.29 -4.98 -3.36
N THR A 202 13.54 -4.09 -4.03
CA THR A 202 12.37 -3.39 -3.47
C THR A 202 11.35 -4.33 -2.83
N LYS A 203 11.09 -5.49 -3.44
CA LYS A 203 10.22 -6.53 -2.88
C LYS A 203 10.72 -7.04 -1.52
N ASN A 204 12.01 -7.32 -1.40
CA ASN A 204 12.60 -7.84 -0.18
C ASN A 204 12.57 -6.78 0.93
N ARG A 205 12.95 -5.54 0.61
CA ARG A 205 12.84 -4.40 1.54
C ARG A 205 11.41 -4.24 2.04
N PHE A 206 10.44 -4.25 1.13
CA PHE A 206 9.01 -4.17 1.47
C PHE A 206 8.59 -5.31 2.42
N LEU A 207 8.93 -6.57 2.11
CA LEU A 207 8.55 -7.72 2.91
C LEU A 207 9.18 -7.70 4.31
N GLU A 208 10.42 -7.24 4.42
CA GLU A 208 11.10 -7.06 5.71
C GLU A 208 10.41 -5.98 6.54
N ILE A 209 10.16 -4.81 5.95
CA ILE A 209 9.56 -3.66 6.62
C ILE A 209 8.10 -3.89 6.98
N LEU A 210 7.35 -4.64 6.19
CA LEU A 210 5.94 -4.93 6.48
C LEU A 210 5.77 -5.61 7.85
N GLY A 211 6.75 -6.39 8.32
CA GLY A 211 6.74 -6.95 9.68
C GLY A 211 6.67 -5.88 10.77
N TYR A 212 7.44 -4.80 10.60
CA TYR A 212 7.66 -3.73 11.58
C TYR A 212 6.70 -2.53 11.44
N ALA A 213 6.02 -2.40 10.30
CA ALA A 213 5.07 -1.32 10.06
C ALA A 213 3.92 -1.32 11.09
N LYS A 214 3.51 -0.12 11.53
CA LYS A 214 2.34 0.06 12.40
C LYS A 214 1.05 -0.36 11.67
N LYS A 215 -0.03 -0.66 12.40
CA LYS A 215 -1.31 -1.14 11.82
C LYS A 215 -1.84 -0.24 10.70
N TYR A 216 -1.85 1.07 10.91
CA TYR A 216 -2.30 2.03 9.90
C TYR A 216 -1.37 2.09 8.68
N GLN A 217 -0.06 1.90 8.87
CA GLN A 217 0.90 1.83 7.75
C GLN A 217 0.73 0.52 6.97
N LYS A 218 0.49 -0.60 7.66
CA LYS A 218 0.16 -1.89 7.03
C LYS A 218 -1.12 -1.82 6.20
N ALA A 219 -2.07 -0.96 6.57
CA ALA A 219 -3.29 -0.73 5.80
C ALA A 219 -3.01 -0.05 4.45
N LEU A 220 -2.02 0.85 4.40
CA LEU A 220 -1.62 1.57 3.20
C LEU A 220 -0.70 0.74 2.30
N LEU A 221 0.27 0.04 2.92
CA LEU A 221 1.21 -0.84 2.23
C LEU A 221 0.52 -2.10 1.68
N LEU A 222 -0.48 -2.62 2.40
CA LEU A 222 -1.33 -3.75 2.04
C LEU A 222 -0.60 -5.02 1.55
N SER A 223 -0.28 -5.10 0.26
CA SER A 223 0.51 -6.17 -0.32
C SER A 223 1.42 -5.64 -1.42
N TYR A 224 2.43 -6.42 -1.80
CA TYR A 224 3.35 -6.00 -2.86
C TYR A 224 2.62 -5.72 -4.19
N ARG A 225 1.60 -6.51 -4.54
CA ARG A 225 0.77 -6.26 -5.73
C ARG A 225 0.09 -4.90 -5.65
N HIS A 226 -0.49 -4.53 -4.52
CA HIS A 226 -1.19 -3.24 -4.40
C HIS A 226 -0.24 -2.05 -4.30
N SER A 227 0.92 -2.23 -3.66
CA SER A 227 1.92 -1.18 -3.48
C SER A 227 2.75 -0.93 -4.73
N PHE A 228 3.05 -1.99 -5.48
CA PHE A 228 3.99 -1.95 -6.60
C PHE A 228 3.40 -2.52 -7.89
N GLY A 229 2.78 -3.69 -7.84
CA GLY A 229 2.26 -4.38 -9.03
C GLY A 229 1.26 -3.52 -9.81
N LEU A 230 0.14 -3.16 -9.20
CA LEU A 230 -0.92 -2.36 -9.83
C LEU A 230 -0.42 -1.00 -10.30
N PRO A 231 0.31 -0.20 -9.49
CA PRO A 231 0.88 1.05 -10.01
C PRO A 231 1.85 0.85 -11.18
N SER A 232 2.64 -0.23 -11.18
CA SER A 232 3.57 -0.51 -12.29
C SER A 232 2.83 -0.92 -13.56
N GLU A 233 1.77 -1.72 -13.44
CA GLU A 233 0.91 -2.10 -14.57
C GLU A 233 0.36 -0.86 -15.27
N LEU A 234 0.00 0.20 -14.52
CA LEU A 234 -0.47 1.48 -15.07
C LEU A 234 0.62 2.36 -15.71
N MET A 235 1.90 2.14 -15.40
CA MET A 235 3.01 2.88 -16.02
C MET A 235 3.44 2.29 -17.36
N HIS A 236 3.04 1.06 -17.65
CA HIS A 236 3.36 0.39 -18.90
C HIS A 236 2.18 0.48 -19.86
N PRO A 237 2.43 0.44 -21.19
CA PRO A 237 1.35 0.38 -22.16
C PRO A 237 0.43 -0.82 -21.86
N ASN A 238 -0.82 -0.53 -21.50
CA ASN A 238 -1.82 -1.57 -21.29
C ASN A 238 -2.15 -2.21 -22.65
N ARG A 239 -1.75 -3.48 -22.80
CA ARG A 239 -2.01 -4.27 -24.01
C ARG A 239 -3.40 -4.92 -24.00
N ILE A 240 -4.09 -4.87 -22.86
CA ILE A 240 -5.46 -5.34 -22.69
C ILE A 240 -6.33 -4.11 -22.55
N PHE A 241 -7.31 -3.95 -23.44
CA PHE A 241 -8.28 -2.87 -23.36
C PHE A 241 -9.23 -3.14 -22.18
N ASP A 242 -9.09 -2.39 -21.09
CA ASP A 242 -10.08 -2.39 -20.01
C ASP A 242 -11.23 -1.46 -20.44
N GLU A 243 -12.37 -2.04 -20.82
CA GLU A 243 -13.58 -1.31 -21.23
C GLU A 243 -14.19 -0.47 -20.10
N LYS A 244 -13.74 -0.63 -18.85
CA LYS A 244 -14.26 0.16 -17.74
C LYS A 244 -13.80 1.61 -17.84
N ASN A 245 -14.69 2.45 -18.36
CA ASN A 245 -14.53 3.90 -18.37
C ASN A 245 -14.19 4.40 -16.96
N LYS A 246 -13.05 5.06 -16.81
CA LYS A 246 -12.66 5.70 -15.56
C LYS A 246 -13.56 6.90 -15.32
N THR A 247 -13.89 7.08 -14.06
CA THR A 247 -14.81 8.12 -13.58
C THR A 247 -14.06 9.14 -12.73
N PHE A 248 -14.69 10.30 -12.50
CA PHE A 248 -14.16 11.29 -11.57
C PHE A 248 -14.04 10.76 -10.13
N ILE A 249 -14.83 9.74 -9.78
CA ILE A 249 -14.73 9.06 -8.49
C ILE A 249 -13.40 8.30 -8.39
N ASP A 250 -12.97 7.63 -9.47
CA ASP A 250 -11.68 6.92 -9.50
C ASP A 250 -10.50 7.89 -9.32
N LEU A 251 -10.59 9.06 -9.96
CA LEU A 251 -9.58 10.13 -9.80
C LEU A 251 -9.59 10.72 -8.39
N ASP A 252 -10.78 10.97 -7.81
CA ASP A 252 -10.92 11.42 -6.42
C ASP A 252 -10.26 10.43 -5.44
N TYR A 253 -10.47 9.12 -5.64
CA TYR A 253 -9.80 8.09 -4.85
C TYR A 253 -8.27 8.13 -5.02
N ALA A 254 -7.77 8.29 -6.24
CA ALA A 254 -6.33 8.39 -6.49
C ALA A 254 -5.71 9.61 -5.78
N VAL A 255 -6.37 10.77 -5.87
CA VAL A 255 -5.99 12.01 -5.17
C VAL A 255 -5.91 11.77 -3.66
N ARG A 256 -6.96 11.22 -3.05
CA ARG A 256 -6.99 10.93 -1.61
C ARG A 256 -5.87 9.99 -1.19
N PHE A 257 -5.61 8.95 -1.98
CA PHE A 257 -4.61 7.94 -1.63
C PHE A 257 -3.20 8.53 -1.61
N VAL A 258 -2.84 9.34 -2.62
CA VAL A 258 -1.55 10.03 -2.66
C VAL A 258 -1.44 11.03 -1.51
N SER A 259 -2.46 11.83 -1.25
CA SER A 259 -2.47 12.77 -0.11
C SER A 259 -2.26 12.09 1.24
N ILE A 260 -2.93 10.95 1.49
CA ILE A 260 -2.77 10.18 2.72
C ILE A 260 -1.35 9.61 2.81
N LEU A 261 -0.79 9.09 1.72
CA LEU A 261 0.60 8.64 1.71
C LEU A 261 1.58 9.78 2.04
N SER A 262 1.41 10.95 1.43
CA SER A 262 2.24 12.12 1.70
C SER A 262 2.15 12.56 3.16
N LEU A 263 0.96 12.56 3.77
CA LEU A 263 0.78 12.80 5.21
C LEU A 263 1.62 11.82 6.05
N HIS A 264 1.58 10.52 5.73
CA HIS A 264 2.33 9.50 6.44
C HIS A 264 3.85 9.61 6.25
N VAL A 265 4.30 10.04 5.08
CA VAL A 265 5.71 10.32 4.79
C VAL A 265 6.19 11.52 5.61
N ILE A 266 5.49 12.66 5.57
CA ILE A 266 5.80 13.87 6.37
C ILE A 266 5.85 13.52 7.86
N SER A 267 4.85 12.78 8.37
CA SER A 267 4.85 12.34 9.77
C SER A 267 6.03 11.44 10.11
N ALA A 268 6.47 10.57 9.19
CA ALA A 268 7.63 9.73 9.41
C ALA A 268 8.94 10.53 9.42
N ILE A 269 9.08 11.54 8.56
CA ILE A 269 10.23 12.46 8.54
C ILE A 269 10.31 13.23 9.86
N LYS A 270 9.19 13.80 10.30
CA LYS A 270 9.06 14.48 11.61
C LYS A 270 9.53 13.59 12.77
N ASP A 271 9.12 12.31 12.77
CA ASP A 271 9.55 11.35 13.79
C ASP A 271 11.07 11.07 13.73
N LEU A 272 11.65 10.96 12.53
CA LEU A 272 13.07 10.70 12.32
C LEU A 272 13.96 11.89 12.69
N LEU A 273 13.45 13.11 12.49
CA LEU A 273 14.09 14.34 12.96
C LEU A 273 13.91 14.58 14.46
N ARG A 274 13.13 13.73 15.16
CA ARG A 274 12.81 13.88 16.59
C ARG A 274 12.21 15.25 16.93
N VAL A 275 11.40 15.78 16.02
CA VAL A 275 10.67 17.03 16.27
C VAL A 275 9.49 16.70 17.19
N HIS A 276 9.69 17.02 18.47
CA HIS A 276 8.69 16.93 19.52
C HIS A 276 8.00 18.30 19.72
N ASN A 277 6.80 18.31 20.32
CA ASN A 277 6.04 19.55 20.62
C ASN A 277 5.70 20.42 19.39
N VAL A 278 5.33 19.77 18.29
CA VAL A 278 4.93 20.47 17.06
C VAL A 278 3.72 21.39 17.26
N LYS A 279 3.79 22.58 16.67
CA LYS A 279 2.69 23.55 16.55
C LYS A 279 2.29 23.63 15.07
N GLY A 280 1.31 24.49 14.76
CA GLY A 280 0.96 24.80 13.36
C GLY A 280 0.63 23.58 12.50
N SER A 281 1.20 23.57 11.29
CA SER A 281 0.90 22.60 10.23
C SER A 281 1.31 21.17 10.62
N LEU A 282 2.49 20.99 11.22
CA LEU A 282 2.96 19.67 11.65
C LEU A 282 2.11 19.04 12.76
N LYS A 283 1.52 19.88 13.63
CA LYS A 283 0.54 19.40 14.62
C LYS A 283 -0.72 18.90 13.94
N GLN A 284 -1.26 19.65 12.98
CA GLN A 284 -2.46 19.27 12.24
C GLN A 284 -2.26 17.97 11.47
N VAL A 285 -1.09 17.75 10.84
CA VAL A 285 -0.73 16.48 10.20
C VAL A 285 -0.73 15.33 11.21
N ALA A 286 -0.07 15.51 12.35
CA ALA A 286 0.01 14.48 13.39
C ALA A 286 -1.37 14.13 13.97
N ASP A 287 -2.20 15.15 14.25
CA ASP A 287 -3.57 14.99 14.73
C ASP A 287 -4.45 14.31 13.69
N GLY A 288 -4.30 14.66 12.40
CA GLY A 288 -5.02 14.04 11.28
C GLY A 288 -4.76 12.53 11.21
N ILE A 289 -3.50 12.10 11.34
CA ILE A 289 -3.16 10.67 11.37
C ILE A 289 -3.71 9.98 12.62
N LYS A 290 -3.64 10.63 13.79
CA LYS A 290 -4.07 10.04 15.06
C LYS A 290 -5.59 9.88 15.15
N LYS A 291 -6.34 10.88 14.66
CA LYS A 291 -7.80 10.88 14.66
C LYS A 291 -8.38 9.98 13.55
N ASN A 292 -7.63 9.71 12.50
CA ASN A 292 -8.08 8.86 11.41
C ASN A 292 -8.03 7.36 11.77
N SER A 293 -9.17 6.84 12.20
CA SER A 293 -9.36 5.42 12.52
C SER A 293 -9.53 4.53 11.28
N TYR A 294 -9.77 5.11 10.10
CA TYR A 294 -10.13 4.37 8.89
C TYR A 294 -9.05 3.40 8.39
N PRO A 295 -7.74 3.77 8.30
CA PRO A 295 -6.70 2.80 7.98
C PRO A 295 -6.67 1.60 8.93
N VAL A 296 -6.88 1.83 10.23
CA VAL A 296 -6.93 0.74 11.22
C VAL A 296 -8.16 -0.13 11.02
N PHE A 297 -9.33 0.46 10.73
CA PHE A 297 -10.53 -0.28 10.36
C PHE A 297 -10.29 -1.17 9.13
N LEU A 298 -9.74 -0.63 8.04
CA LEU A 298 -9.41 -1.39 6.84
C LEU A 298 -8.41 -2.52 7.11
N PHE A 299 -7.41 -2.30 7.96
CA PHE A 299 -6.50 -3.37 8.38
C PHE A 299 -7.22 -4.44 9.21
N ASN A 300 -8.15 -4.04 10.09
CA ASN A 300 -8.93 -4.98 10.90
C ASN A 300 -9.89 -5.81 10.04
N LEU A 301 -10.49 -5.27 8.97
CA LEU A 301 -11.30 -6.07 8.04
C LEU A 301 -10.51 -7.28 7.50
N ARG A 302 -9.21 -7.11 7.27
CA ARG A 302 -8.33 -8.13 6.68
C ARG A 302 -7.69 -9.08 7.70
N THR A 303 -7.62 -8.67 8.95
CA THR A 303 -6.89 -9.39 10.01
C THR A 303 -7.79 -9.94 11.11
N LYS A 304 -8.98 -9.33 11.29
CA LYS A 304 -9.96 -9.62 12.34
C LYS A 304 -11.37 -9.81 11.75
N SER A 305 -11.46 -10.47 10.60
CA SER A 305 -12.76 -10.86 10.05
C SER A 305 -13.56 -11.70 11.07
N ASN A 306 -14.84 -11.41 11.24
CA ASN A 306 -15.73 -12.17 12.11
C ASN A 306 -16.13 -13.55 11.52
N ILE A 307 -15.61 -13.90 10.34
CA ILE A 307 -15.85 -15.17 9.67
C ILE A 307 -15.15 -16.31 10.42
N LEU A 308 -15.90 -17.37 10.71
CA LEU A 308 -15.48 -18.58 11.41
C LEU A 308 -15.55 -19.81 10.49
N ILE A 309 -14.96 -20.92 10.95
CA ILE A 309 -15.08 -22.21 10.25
C ILE A 309 -16.55 -22.63 10.24
N ASN A 310 -16.98 -23.20 9.11
CA ASN A 310 -18.35 -23.58 8.75
C ASN A 310 -19.29 -22.45 8.38
N ASP A 311 -18.92 -21.17 8.54
CA ASP A 311 -19.73 -20.05 8.05
C ASP A 311 -19.91 -20.12 6.53
N PHE A 312 -21.02 -19.55 6.06
CA PHE A 312 -21.35 -19.45 4.65
C PHE A 312 -20.97 -18.08 4.11
N VAL A 313 -20.28 -18.06 2.98
CA VAL A 313 -19.72 -16.86 2.36
C VAL A 313 -20.07 -16.77 0.89
N ALA A 314 -20.17 -15.56 0.38
CA ALA A 314 -20.18 -15.25 -1.04
C ALA A 314 -18.73 -15.06 -1.51
N THR A 315 -18.42 -15.63 -2.66
CA THR A 315 -17.14 -15.47 -3.37
C THR A 315 -17.44 -14.92 -4.77
N PRO A 316 -16.42 -14.52 -5.56
CA PRO A 316 -16.63 -14.06 -6.93
C PRO A 316 -17.31 -15.10 -7.84
N PHE A 317 -17.19 -16.40 -7.52
CA PHE A 317 -17.74 -17.48 -8.34
C PHE A 317 -18.96 -18.18 -7.74
N GLY A 318 -19.40 -17.79 -6.53
CA GLY A 318 -20.62 -18.33 -5.93
C GLY A 318 -20.59 -18.49 -4.42
N PRO A 319 -21.65 -19.10 -3.85
CA PRO A 319 -21.76 -19.34 -2.43
C PRO A 319 -20.90 -20.54 -2.02
N ALA A 320 -20.19 -20.40 -0.92
CA ALA A 320 -19.27 -21.42 -0.41
C ALA A 320 -19.31 -21.50 1.11
N GLN A 321 -18.79 -22.60 1.65
CA GLN A 321 -18.64 -22.83 3.08
C GLN A 321 -17.17 -22.76 3.48
N ILE A 322 -16.86 -22.07 4.57
CA ILE A 322 -15.49 -21.97 5.09
C ILE A 322 -15.08 -23.32 5.70
N ILE A 323 -14.02 -23.92 5.19
CA ILE A 323 -13.47 -25.19 5.71
C ILE A 323 -12.19 -24.99 6.51
N LYS A 324 -11.40 -23.95 6.22
CA LYS A 324 -10.17 -23.66 6.95
C LYS A 324 -9.86 -22.15 6.94
N ILE A 325 -9.19 -21.68 7.97
CA ILE A 325 -8.73 -20.30 8.10
C ILE A 325 -7.22 -20.31 8.32
N PHE A 326 -6.51 -19.51 7.53
CA PHE A 326 -5.08 -19.32 7.63
C PHE A 326 -4.77 -17.93 8.16
N LYS A 327 -3.62 -17.80 8.83
CA LYS A 327 -3.05 -16.51 9.21
C LYS A 327 -1.64 -16.42 8.67
N THR A 328 -1.37 -15.39 7.88
CA THR A 328 -0.03 -15.15 7.33
C THR A 328 0.91 -14.58 8.40
N LYS A 329 2.23 -14.62 8.15
CA LYS A 329 3.24 -13.96 9.00
C LYS A 329 3.03 -12.44 9.18
N PHE A 330 2.26 -11.82 8.29
CA PHE A 330 1.91 -10.39 8.34
C PHE A 330 0.61 -10.12 9.11
N GLY A 331 -0.09 -11.17 9.54
CA GLY A 331 -1.34 -11.09 10.30
C GLY A 331 -2.62 -11.12 9.46
N TYR A 332 -2.53 -11.10 8.12
CA TYR A 332 -3.68 -11.25 7.23
C TYR A 332 -4.33 -12.62 7.34
N ARG A 333 -5.66 -12.66 7.23
CA ARG A 333 -6.44 -13.90 7.18
C ARG A 333 -6.76 -14.28 5.73
N ALA A 334 -6.62 -15.57 5.45
CA ALA A 334 -7.08 -16.19 4.22
C ALA A 334 -7.98 -17.37 4.57
N PHE A 335 -8.82 -17.78 3.64
CA PHE A 335 -9.89 -18.73 3.87
C PHE A 335 -9.87 -19.79 2.79
N ARG A 336 -9.88 -21.06 3.20
CA ARG A 336 -10.20 -22.15 2.30
C ARG A 336 -11.71 -22.36 2.32
N VAL A 337 -12.31 -22.37 1.15
CA VAL A 337 -13.75 -22.52 0.95
C VAL A 337 -14.06 -23.81 0.20
N LYS A 338 -15.24 -24.36 0.44
CA LYS A 338 -15.83 -25.43 -0.37
C LYS A 338 -17.12 -24.91 -1.00
N TYR A 339 -17.22 -24.91 -2.32
CA TYR A 339 -18.42 -24.44 -3.00
C TYR A 339 -19.63 -25.29 -2.70
N LEU A 340 -20.79 -24.63 -2.64
CA LEU A 340 -22.09 -25.28 -2.47
C LEU A 340 -22.73 -25.62 -3.82
N ILE A 341 -22.25 -25.03 -4.91
CA ILE A 341 -22.66 -25.25 -6.30
C ILE A 341 -21.43 -25.78 -7.06
N SER A 342 -21.61 -26.44 -8.20
CA SER A 342 -20.49 -26.82 -9.08
C SER A 342 -19.57 -25.62 -9.30
N SER A 343 -18.32 -25.73 -8.87
CA SER A 343 -17.28 -24.73 -9.12
C SER A 343 -16.76 -24.86 -10.55
N MET A 344 -16.04 -23.84 -11.01
CA MET A 344 -15.29 -23.90 -12.27
C MET A 344 -14.10 -24.86 -12.17
N SER A 345 -13.61 -25.14 -10.97
CA SER A 345 -12.59 -26.14 -10.68
C SER A 345 -13.23 -27.51 -10.39
N ASN A 346 -12.62 -28.60 -10.87
CA ASN A 346 -13.11 -29.97 -10.61
C ASN A 346 -13.12 -30.36 -9.11
N GLU A 347 -12.35 -29.65 -8.27
CA GLU A 347 -12.16 -30.00 -6.86
C GLU A 347 -13.20 -29.37 -5.91
N GLY A 348 -13.95 -28.34 -6.32
CA GLY A 348 -14.94 -27.72 -5.43
C GLY A 348 -14.32 -26.91 -4.28
N ILE A 349 -13.00 -26.77 -4.22
CA ILE A 349 -12.26 -26.17 -3.10
C ILE A 349 -11.28 -25.13 -3.61
N GLU A 350 -11.33 -23.94 -3.03
CA GLU A 350 -10.47 -22.82 -3.40
C GLU A 350 -10.02 -22.02 -2.17
N GLU A 351 -9.04 -21.13 -2.36
CA GLU A 351 -8.50 -20.27 -1.30
C GLU A 351 -8.61 -18.80 -1.69
N TYR A 352 -9.12 -18.00 -0.76
CA TYR A 352 -9.40 -16.58 -0.94
C TYR A 352 -8.76 -15.74 0.15
N ILE A 353 -8.37 -14.51 -0.19
CA ILE A 353 -8.06 -13.50 0.82
C ILE A 353 -9.35 -12.92 1.41
N SER A 354 -9.25 -12.32 2.60
CA SER A 354 -10.43 -11.79 3.31
C SER A 354 -11.24 -10.74 2.54
N GLU A 355 -10.65 -10.06 1.55
CA GLU A 355 -11.31 -8.98 0.79
C GLU A 355 -12.19 -9.50 -0.35
N GLU A 356 -11.96 -10.75 -0.76
CA GLU A 356 -12.64 -11.38 -1.90
C GLU A 356 -13.90 -12.13 -1.46
N ILE A 357 -14.12 -12.28 -0.16
CA ILE A 357 -15.27 -13.00 0.40
C ILE A 357 -16.12 -12.13 1.30
N GLN A 358 -17.42 -12.37 1.29
CA GLN A 358 -18.38 -11.69 2.14
C GLN A 358 -19.18 -12.72 2.95
N LEU A 359 -19.36 -12.48 4.24
CA LEU A 359 -20.21 -13.34 5.08
C LEU A 359 -21.66 -13.25 4.59
N LEU A 360 -22.23 -14.39 4.19
CA LEU A 360 -23.65 -14.52 3.89
C LEU A 360 -24.44 -14.90 5.14
N ALA A 361 -23.92 -15.87 5.90
CA ALA A 361 -24.64 -16.47 6.99
C ALA A 361 -23.68 -17.10 8.01
N SER A 362 -23.84 -16.76 9.30
CA SER A 362 -23.06 -17.39 10.37
C SER A 362 -23.65 -18.75 10.75
N TYR A 363 -22.88 -19.81 10.58
CA TYR A 363 -23.32 -21.16 10.91
C TYR A 363 -23.64 -21.32 12.39
N LYS A 364 -22.80 -20.74 13.26
CA LYS A 364 -22.98 -20.84 14.71
C LYS A 364 -24.29 -20.19 15.16
N TRP A 365 -24.57 -18.99 14.64
CA TRP A 365 -25.79 -18.26 14.99
C TRP A 365 -27.03 -18.97 14.46
N ILE A 366 -27.04 -19.35 13.18
CA ILE A 366 -28.23 -20.00 12.58
C ILE A 366 -28.48 -21.37 13.23
N LYS A 367 -27.45 -22.17 13.49
CA LYS A 367 -27.61 -23.45 14.18
C LYS A 367 -28.24 -23.28 15.57
N LYS A 368 -27.78 -22.27 16.34
CA LYS A 368 -28.35 -21.97 17.66
C LYS A 368 -29.83 -21.61 17.54
N GLU A 369 -30.18 -20.77 16.58
CA GLU A 369 -31.54 -20.30 16.38
C GLU A 369 -32.49 -21.41 15.91
N VAL A 370 -32.04 -22.24 14.97
CA VAL A 370 -32.79 -23.43 14.51
C VAL A 370 -33.03 -24.40 15.65
N LEU A 371 -32.01 -24.66 16.49
CA LEU A 371 -32.18 -25.53 17.66
C LEU A 371 -33.13 -24.93 18.69
N ARG A 372 -33.11 -23.62 18.90
CA ARG A 372 -34.06 -22.91 19.79
C ARG A 372 -35.50 -23.10 19.32
N ILE A 373 -35.78 -22.80 18.05
CA ILE A 373 -37.10 -22.91 17.44
C ILE A 373 -37.60 -24.37 17.49
N LEU A 374 -36.74 -25.33 17.16
CA LEU A 374 -37.11 -26.75 17.18
C LEU A 374 -37.39 -27.26 18.59
N HIS A 375 -36.65 -26.77 19.60
CA HIS A 375 -36.88 -27.12 21.00
C HIS A 375 -38.16 -26.47 21.56
N GLU A 376 -38.49 -25.24 21.15
CA GLU A 376 -39.75 -24.57 21.47
C GLU A 376 -40.95 -25.28 20.84
N ALA A 377 -40.81 -25.75 19.60
CA ALA A 377 -41.87 -26.49 18.91
C ALA A 377 -42.05 -27.92 19.45
N ASN A 378 -40.96 -28.60 19.82
CA ASN A 378 -41.02 -29.94 20.42
C ASN A 378 -39.76 -30.25 21.27
N PRO A 379 -39.86 -30.21 22.60
CA PRO A 379 -38.73 -30.42 23.52
C PRO A 379 -38.06 -31.80 23.41
N LYS A 380 -38.73 -32.81 22.83
CA LYS A 380 -38.22 -34.18 22.69
C LYS A 380 -37.59 -34.48 21.32
N ILE A 381 -37.56 -33.52 20.40
CA ILE A 381 -37.00 -33.73 19.05
C ILE A 381 -35.47 -33.92 19.14
N LYS A 382 -35.00 -35.11 18.74
CA LYS A 382 -33.59 -35.39 18.49
C LYS A 382 -33.24 -35.03 17.06
N VAL A 383 -32.64 -33.85 16.86
CA VAL A 383 -32.22 -33.41 15.52
C VAL A 383 -30.84 -33.95 15.19
N SER A 384 -30.69 -34.59 14.02
CA SER A 384 -29.36 -34.99 13.55
C SER A 384 -28.56 -33.76 13.06
N THR A 385 -27.30 -33.65 13.49
CA THR A 385 -26.42 -32.55 13.04
C THR A 385 -26.23 -32.56 11.52
N ARG A 386 -26.23 -33.74 10.88
CA ARG A 386 -26.16 -33.87 9.42
C ARG A 386 -27.41 -33.31 8.73
N GLY A 387 -28.59 -33.56 9.28
CA GLY A 387 -29.86 -33.02 8.76
C GLY A 387 -29.91 -31.50 8.80
N ILE A 388 -29.52 -30.90 9.94
CA ILE A 388 -29.40 -29.44 10.08
C ILE A 388 -28.44 -28.89 9.02
N ASN A 389 -27.26 -29.49 8.88
CA ASN A 389 -26.27 -29.00 7.92
C ASN A 389 -26.76 -29.04 6.46
N LYS A 390 -27.52 -30.08 6.09
CA LYS A 390 -28.11 -30.19 4.74
C LYS A 390 -29.19 -29.12 4.53
N ALA A 391 -30.08 -28.93 5.50
CA ALA A 391 -31.13 -27.91 5.43
C ALA A 391 -30.54 -26.49 5.32
N LEU A 392 -29.54 -26.18 6.13
CA LEU A 392 -28.85 -24.88 6.08
C LEU A 392 -28.21 -24.61 4.72
N LYS A 393 -27.56 -25.62 4.12
CA LYS A 393 -26.97 -25.48 2.78
C LYS A 393 -28.03 -25.17 1.74
N ASN A 394 -29.15 -25.90 1.75
CA ASN A 394 -30.24 -25.66 0.81
C ASN A 394 -30.79 -24.24 0.95
N GLN A 395 -30.99 -23.77 2.18
CA GLN A 395 -31.53 -22.42 2.41
C GLN A 395 -30.56 -21.31 1.98
N VAL A 396 -29.24 -21.50 2.14
CA VAL A 396 -28.24 -20.57 1.60
C VAL A 396 -28.26 -20.55 0.07
N LEU A 397 -28.48 -21.70 -0.57
CA LEU A 397 -28.62 -21.77 -2.03
C LEU A 397 -29.89 -21.05 -2.52
N GLU A 398 -31.02 -21.19 -1.81
CA GLU A 398 -32.26 -20.47 -2.10
C GLU A 398 -32.08 -18.96 -1.94
N LEU A 399 -31.48 -18.50 -0.82
CA LEU A 399 -31.14 -17.10 -0.60
C LEU A 399 -30.24 -16.55 -1.71
N TRP A 400 -29.25 -17.33 -2.13
CA TRP A 400 -28.35 -16.95 -3.21
C TRP A 400 -29.09 -16.79 -4.55
N ALA A 401 -29.97 -17.74 -4.89
CA ALA A 401 -30.80 -17.65 -6.09
C ALA A 401 -31.69 -16.39 -6.09
N PHE A 402 -32.30 -16.07 -4.94
CA PHE A 402 -33.09 -14.85 -4.76
C PHE A 402 -32.24 -13.58 -4.93
N THR A 403 -31.02 -13.53 -4.38
CA THR A 403 -30.14 -12.37 -4.55
C THR A 403 -29.67 -12.17 -5.99
N LYS A 404 -29.46 -13.25 -6.75
CA LYS A 404 -29.14 -13.17 -8.19
C LYS A 404 -30.31 -12.65 -9.02
N GLY A 405 -31.54 -13.07 -8.71
CA GLY A 405 -32.75 -12.61 -9.41
C GLY A 405 -33.13 -11.15 -9.18
N LYS A 406 -32.47 -10.46 -8.24
CA LYS A 406 -32.62 -9.01 -7.99
C LYS A 406 -31.48 -8.16 -8.57
N MET A 407 -30.41 -8.79 -9.07
CA MET A 407 -29.26 -8.10 -9.69
C MET A 407 -29.26 -8.20 -11.23
N THR A 408 -30.19 -8.95 -11.80
CA THR A 408 -30.62 -8.88 -13.21
C THR A 408 -31.78 -7.91 -13.32
#